data_AF-W0LGN5-F1
#
_entry.id   AF-W0LGN5-F1
#
_cell.length_a   1.000
_cell.length_b   1.000
_cell.length_c   1.000
_cell.angle_alpha   90.00
_cell.angle_beta   90.00
_cell.angle_gamma   90.00
#
_symmetry.space_group_name_H-M   'P 1'
#
loop_
_entity.id
_entity.type
_entity.pdbx_description
1 polymer ?
#
loop_
_entity_poly.entity_id
_entity_poly.type
_entity_poly.pdbx_seq_one_letter_code
_entity_poly.pdbx_strand_id
1 'polypeptide(L)' 'MKGQRIGYIRVSSFDQNPERQLDQTRVDKVFVDKASGKDTQRPELDSLLSFVRDGDTVVVHSRGDIH' A
#
# COMPACT_ATOMS: atom_id res chain seq x y z
N MET A 1 1.89 19.98 -13.75
CA MET A 1 2.50 18.65 -13.86
C MET A 1 1.45 17.62 -13.46
N LYS A 2 1.34 16.48 -14.14
CA LYS A 2 0.44 15.40 -13.72
C LYS A 2 1.14 14.66 -12.57
N GLY A 3 0.55 14.64 -11.38
CA GLY A 3 1.08 13.81 -10.29
C GLY A 3 0.89 12.32 -10.54
N GLN A 4 1.63 11.51 -9.81
CA GLN A 4 1.63 10.05 -9.90
C GLN A 4 0.57 9.44 -8.97
N ARG A 5 0.11 8.24 -9.32
CA ARG A 5 -0.71 7.41 -8.44
C ARG A 5 0.16 6.42 -7.69
N ILE A 6 0.23 6.57 -6.37
CA ILE A 6 1.08 5.75 -5.51
C ILE A 6 0.20 4.83 -4.68
N GLY A 7 0.34 3.53 -4.86
CA GLY A 7 -0.35 2.50 -4.10
C GLY A 7 0.35 2.17 -2.79
N TYR A 8 -0.43 1.98 -1.73
CA TYR A 8 0.00 1.40 -0.48
C TYR A 8 -0.91 0.24 -0.11
N ILE A 9 -0.33 -0.92 0.16
CA ILE A 9 -1.05 -2.10 0.61
C ILE A 9 -0.50 -2.53 1.96
N ARG A 10 -1.40 -2.80 2.91
CA ARG A 10 -1.04 -3.54 4.12
C ARG A 10 -1.77 -4.88 4.12
N VAL A 11 -0.99 -5.97 4.11
CA VAL A 11 -1.49 -7.36 4.16
C VAL A 11 -1.08 -8.04 5.45
N SER A 12 -1.96 -8.89 5.96
CA SER A 12 -1.74 -9.65 7.19
C SER A 12 -1.14 -11.05 7.00
N SER A 13 -1.15 -11.54 5.74
CA SER A 13 -0.65 -12.85 5.34
C SER A 13 -0.09 -12.80 3.90
N PHE A 14 0.88 -13.66 3.59
CA PHE A 14 1.51 -13.76 2.25
C PHE A 14 0.54 -14.28 1.17
N ASP A 15 -0.55 -14.94 1.58
CA ASP A 15 -1.57 -15.50 0.66
C ASP A 15 -2.59 -14.45 0.17
N GLN A 16 -2.55 -13.24 0.70
CA GLN A 16 -3.36 -12.15 0.17
C GLN A 16 -2.64 -11.60 -1.07
N ASN A 17 -2.91 -12.20 -2.24
CA ASN A 17 -2.33 -11.76 -3.51
C ASN A 17 -2.55 -10.23 -3.71
N PRO A 18 -1.52 -9.37 -3.53
CA PRO A 18 -1.69 -7.92 -3.47
C PRO A 18 -2.03 -7.33 -4.84
N GLU A 19 -1.55 -8.00 -5.89
CA GLU A 19 -1.70 -7.58 -7.28
C GLU A 19 -3.18 -7.55 -7.69
N ARG A 20 -3.97 -8.54 -7.25
CA ARG A 20 -5.42 -8.58 -7.51
C ARG A 20 -6.22 -7.47 -6.85
N GLN A 21 -5.71 -6.85 -5.78
CA GLN A 21 -6.39 -5.74 -5.12
C GLN A 21 -6.22 -4.42 -5.89
N LEU A 22 -5.14 -4.31 -6.65
CA LEU A 22 -4.81 -3.13 -7.45
C LEU A 22 -5.22 -3.26 -8.93
N ASP A 23 -5.69 -4.42 -9.39
CA ASP A 23 -6.13 -4.63 -10.78
C ASP A 23 -7.20 -3.63 -11.25
N GLN A 24 -7.98 -3.03 -10.33
CA GLN A 24 -8.98 -2.01 -10.66
C GLN A 24 -8.44 -0.57 -10.61
N THR A 25 -7.24 -0.35 -10.07
CA THR A 25 -6.62 0.97 -9.94
C THR A 25 -5.19 0.96 -10.47
N ARG A 26 -5.01 1.52 -11.67
CA ARG A 26 -3.67 1.76 -12.21
C ARG A 26 -2.89 2.70 -11.29
N VAL A 27 -1.82 2.18 -10.71
CA VAL A 27 -0.84 2.89 -9.88
C VAL A 27 0.53 2.79 -10.55
N ASP A 28 1.33 3.84 -10.39
CA ASP A 28 2.67 3.96 -10.97
C ASP A 28 3.73 3.31 -10.07
N LYS A 29 3.49 3.26 -8.76
CA LYS A 29 4.36 2.63 -7.77
C LYS A 29 3.54 2.05 -6.63
N VAL A 30 4.00 0.95 -6.04
CA VAL A 30 3.33 0.27 -4.92
C VAL A 30 4.31 0.06 -3.76
N PHE A 31 3.84 0.31 -2.55
CA PHE A 31 4.50 0.04 -1.27
C PHE A 31 3.67 -1.00 -0.52
N VAL A 32 4.29 -2.06 0.02
CA VAL A 32 3.57 -3.20 0.63
C VAL A 32 4.11 -3.53 2.01
N ASP A 33 3.34 -3.24 3.06
CA ASP A 33 3.64 -3.70 4.41
C ASP A 33 3.03 -5.07 4.69
N LYS A 34 3.83 -5.94 5.31
CA LYS A 34 3.40 -7.25 5.79
C LYS A 34 3.31 -7.23 7.32
N ALA A 35 2.11 -7.39 7.86
CA ALA A 35 1.85 -7.36 9.30
C ALA A 35 1.26 -8.68 9.77
N SER A 36 2.07 -9.59 10.31
CA SER A 36 1.51 -10.71 11.08
C SER A 36 0.79 -10.16 12.32
N GLY A 37 -0.26 -10.81 12.85
CA GLY A 37 -1.18 -10.24 13.87
C GLY A 37 -0.59 -9.67 15.18
N LYS A 38 0.74 -9.69 15.37
CA LYS A 38 1.44 -9.01 16.47
C LYS A 38 2.33 -7.84 16.03
N ASP A 39 2.57 -7.67 14.73
CA ASP A 39 3.47 -6.65 14.19
C ASP A 39 2.67 -5.47 13.63
N THR A 40 2.88 -4.30 14.23
CA THR A 40 2.24 -3.04 13.83
C THR A 40 3.15 -2.15 13.01
N GLN A 41 4.38 -2.56 12.74
CA GLN A 41 5.34 -1.76 11.98
C GLN A 41 4.86 -1.53 10.54
N ARG A 42 5.19 -0.34 10.03
CA ARG A 42 4.81 0.12 8.69
C ARG A 42 5.97 0.81 7.94
N PRO A 43 7.15 0.18 7.83
CA PRO A 43 8.31 0.80 7.18
C PRO A 43 8.05 1.24 5.73
N GLU A 44 7.16 0.53 5.02
CA GLU A 44 6.83 0.89 3.64
C GLU A 44 5.88 2.11 3.57
N LEU A 45 5.07 2.33 4.60
CA LEU A 45 4.29 3.57 4.73
C LEU A 45 5.20 4.78 4.91
N ASP A 46 6.22 4.68 5.77
CA ASP A 46 7.19 5.76 5.98
C ASP A 46 7.97 6.07 4.70
N SER A 47 8.31 5.01 3.94
CA SER A 47 8.95 5.12 2.63
C SER A 47 8.05 5.81 1.60
N LEU A 48 6.75 5.49 1.61
CA LEU A 48 5.77 6.18 0.77
C LEU A 48 5.67 7.67 1.14
N LEU A 49 5.55 7.99 2.43
CA LEU A 49 5.43 9.37 2.90
C LEU A 49 6.65 10.20 2.52
N SER A 50 7.83 9.59 2.49
CA SER A 50 9.07 10.23 2.04
C SER A 50 9.16 10.35 0.51
N PHE A 51 8.39 9.56 -0.24
CA PHE A 51 8.41 9.51 -1.70
C PHE A 51 7.42 10.50 -2.34
N VAL A 52 6.21 10.59 -1.78
CA VAL A 52 5.11 11.39 -2.34
C VAL A 52 5.43 12.88 -2.35
N ARG A 53 4.89 13.58 -3.35
CA ARG A 53 5.04 15.02 -3.52
C ARG A 53 3.69 15.68 -3.76
N ASP A 54 3.66 16.99 -3.66
CA ASP A 54 2.48 17.78 -3.99
C ASP A 54 1.99 17.46 -5.42
N GLY A 55 0.70 17.11 -5.51
CA GLY A 55 0.05 16.71 -6.75
C GLY A 55 -0.07 15.21 -6.95
N ASP A 56 0.67 14.38 -6.20
CA ASP A 56 0.50 12.92 -6.22
C ASP A 56 -0.82 12.49 -5.57
N THR A 57 -1.34 11.34 -6.00
CA THR A 57 -2.53 10.70 -5.43
C THR A 57 -2.12 9.40 -4.76
N VAL A 58 -2.40 9.26 -3.47
CA VAL A 58 -2.14 8.02 -2.72
C VAL A 58 -3.39 7.15 -2.68
N VAL A 59 -3.26 5.90 -3.10
CA VAL A 59 -4.31 4.88 -3.07
C VAL A 59 -3.96 3.87 -2.00
N VAL A 60 -4.76 3.81 -0.92
CA VAL A 60 -4.50 2.94 0.23
C VAL A 60 -5.47 1.76 0.22
N HIS A 61 -4.93 0.54 0.30
CA HIS A 61 -5.67 -0.69 0.55
C HIS A 61 -5.18 -1.35 1.84
N SER A 62 -6.12 -1.68 2.72
CA SER A 62 -5.82 -2.46 3.93
C SER A 62 -6.84 -3.58 4.05
N ARG A 63 -6.36 -4.83 4.02
CA ARG A 63 -7.12 -5.97 4.50
C ARG A 63 -6.72 -6.22 5.94
N GLY A 64 -7.58 -5.84 6.88
CA GLY A 64 -7.51 -6.39 8.23
C GLY A 64 -8.01 -7.83 8.19
N ASP A 65 -7.28 -8.75 8.80
CA ASP A 65 -7.88 -10.04 9.19
C ASP A 65 -8.96 -9.73 10.23
N ILE A 66 -10.21 -9.66 9.78
CA ILE A 66 -11.36 -9.83 10.65
C ILE A 66 -11.41 -11.31 11.01
N HIS A 67 -10.84 -11.66 12.16
CA HIS A 67 -11.23 -12.85 12.92
C HIS A 67 -12.36 -12.47 13.87
#